data_AF-A0A950SUD3-F1
#
_entry.id   AF-A0A950SUD3-F1
#
_cell.length_a   1.000
_cell.length_b   1.000
_cell.length_c   1.000
_cell.angle_alpha   90.00
_cell.angle_beta   90.00
_cell.angle_gamma   90.00
#
_symmetry.space_group_name_H-M   'P 1'
#
loop_
_entity.id
_entity.type
_entity.pdbx_description
1 polymer ?
#
loop_
_entity_poly.entity_id
_entity_poly.type
_entity_poly.pdbx_seq_one_letter_code
_entity_poly.pdbx_strand_id
1 'polypeptide(L)'
;MKNLIVCADDFGFDPAINEAVEEAHRHGILTTTSLMVGGSAVGDAIMRARRLPGLAVGLHLDLVDGVPVLPRNEVCDLVREEGRFDRNMARAGMRFFFLPRVRRQLAIEIRAQFEAFRATGLRLDHVNAHK
;
A
#
# COMPACT_ATOMS: atom_id res chain seq x y z
N MET A 1 -13.79 -23.24 16.76
CA MET A 1 -12.37 -22.85 16.94
C MET A 1 -12.26 -21.35 16.69
N LYS A 2 -11.36 -20.63 17.37
CA LYS A 2 -11.14 -19.18 17.19
C LYS A 2 -9.87 -18.98 16.37
N ASN A 3 -9.91 -18.11 15.37
CA ASN A 3 -8.78 -17.77 14.50
C ASN A 3 -8.40 -16.31 14.72
N LEU A 4 -7.10 -16.00 14.71
CA LEU A 4 -6.56 -14.65 14.81
C LEU A 4 -5.55 -14.43 13.68
N ILE A 5 -5.68 -13.31 12.98
CA ILE A 5 -4.72 -12.84 11.99
C ILE A 5 -4.01 -11.63 12.59
N VAL A 6 -2.69 -11.69 12.67
CA VAL A 6 -1.87 -10.57 13.15
C VAL A 6 -1.17 -9.99 11.93
N CYS A 7 -1.59 -8.77 11.56
CA CYS A 7 -1.13 -8.06 10.37
C CYS A 7 -0.36 -6.81 10.77
N ALA A 8 0.74 -6.54 10.06
CA ALA A 8 1.49 -5.30 10.14
C ALA A 8 1.27 -4.51 8.86
N ASP A 9 0.84 -3.27 9.00
CA ASP A 9 0.63 -2.35 7.88
C ASP A 9 1.91 -1.57 7.55
N ASP A 10 1.86 -0.82 6.45
CA ASP A 10 2.92 0.09 5.97
C ASP A 10 4.24 -0.58 5.58
N PHE A 11 4.25 -1.89 5.29
CA PHE A 11 5.44 -2.55 4.75
C PHE A 11 5.80 -1.92 3.40
N GLY A 12 7.06 -1.58 3.19
CA GLY A 12 7.53 -0.81 2.04
C GLY A 12 7.51 0.71 2.23
N PHE A 13 6.95 1.24 3.31
CA PHE A 13 6.95 2.69 3.56
C PHE A 13 8.33 3.22 3.96
N ASP A 14 9.02 2.54 4.87
CA ASP A 14 10.32 2.96 5.40
C ASP A 14 11.19 1.72 5.75
N PRO A 15 12.53 1.77 5.59
CA PRO A 15 13.39 0.64 5.93
C PRO A 15 13.28 0.18 7.40
N ALA A 16 13.06 1.11 8.34
CA ALA A 16 12.89 0.77 9.75
C ALA A 16 11.58 0.00 10.00
N ILE A 17 10.51 0.34 9.28
CA ILE A 17 9.25 -0.42 9.32
C ILE A 17 9.47 -1.82 8.74
N ASN A 18 10.17 -1.91 7.61
CA ASN A 18 10.47 -3.19 6.99
C ASN A 18 11.28 -4.12 7.90
N GLU A 19 12.25 -3.56 8.61
CA GLU A 19 13.05 -4.27 9.60
C GLU A 19 12.18 -4.75 10.77
N ALA A 20 11.31 -3.89 11.30
CA ALA A 20 10.39 -4.26 12.37
C ALA A 20 9.41 -5.37 11.96
N VAL A 21 8.89 -5.34 10.72
CA VAL A 21 8.02 -6.40 10.17
C VAL A 21 8.76 -7.73 10.10
N GLU A 22 9.99 -7.72 9.60
CA GLU A 22 10.80 -8.94 9.52
C GLU A 22 11.14 -9.51 10.90
N GLU A 23 11.52 -8.66 11.84
CA GLU A 23 11.83 -9.04 13.21
C GLU A 23 10.58 -9.62 13.92
N ALA A 24 9.44 -8.96 13.78
CA ALA A 24 8.17 -9.40 14.34
C ALA A 24 7.66 -10.72 13.72
N HIS A 25 8.00 -10.98 12.46
CA HIS A 25 7.70 -12.26 11.80
C HIS A 25 8.64 -13.38 12.25
N ARG A 26 9.95 -13.10 12.37
CA ARG A 26 10.95 -14.11 12.73
C ARG A 26 10.91 -14.51 14.19
N HIS A 27 10.71 -13.53 15.07
CA HIS A 27 10.84 -13.71 16.52
C HIS A 27 9.54 -13.43 17.27
N GLY A 28 8.45 -13.13 16.56
CA GLY A 28 7.15 -12.80 17.13
C GLY A 28 6.00 -13.64 16.56
N ILE A 29 4.81 -13.06 16.60
CA ILE A 29 3.55 -13.71 16.19
C ILE A 29 3.02 -13.21 14.84
N LEU A 30 3.77 -12.35 14.15
CA LEU A 30 3.32 -11.73 12.92
C LEU A 30 3.26 -12.78 11.80
N THR A 31 2.09 -12.96 11.19
CA THR A 31 1.90 -13.95 10.12
C THR A 31 1.65 -13.32 8.76
N THR A 32 1.22 -12.06 8.73
CA THR A 32 0.88 -11.35 7.49
C THR A 32 1.27 -9.87 7.55
N THR A 33 1.47 -9.26 6.40
CA THR A 33 1.78 -7.83 6.28
C THR A 33 1.19 -7.22 5.02
N SER A 34 0.93 -5.91 5.04
CA SER A 34 0.34 -5.15 3.94
C SER A 34 1.41 -4.28 3.27
N LEU A 35 1.74 -4.56 2.01
CA LEU A 35 2.76 -3.86 1.23
C LEU A 35 2.20 -2.60 0.56
N MET A 36 2.81 -1.45 0.82
CA MET A 36 2.62 -0.21 0.08
C MET A 36 3.52 -0.18 -1.16
N VAL A 37 2.94 -0.42 -2.33
CA VAL A 37 3.70 -0.49 -3.60
C VAL A 37 4.28 0.86 -4.07
N GLY A 38 3.70 1.97 -3.62
CA GLY A 38 4.22 3.33 -3.84
C GLY A 38 5.18 3.81 -2.74
N GLY A 39 5.50 2.97 -1.76
CA GLY A 39 6.39 3.31 -0.65
C GLY A 39 7.86 3.46 -1.10
N SER A 40 8.61 4.35 -0.43
CA SER A 40 10.01 4.62 -0.80
C SER A 40 10.94 3.44 -0.54
N ALA A 41 10.56 2.53 0.38
CA ALA A 41 11.30 1.34 0.75
C ALA A 41 10.70 0.04 0.17
N VAL A 42 9.84 0.13 -0.86
CA VAL A 42 9.17 -1.03 -1.46
C VAL A 42 10.15 -2.08 -1.99
N GLY A 43 11.29 -1.66 -2.55
CA GLY A 43 12.31 -2.59 -3.06
C GLY A 43 12.94 -3.43 -1.95
N ASP A 44 13.25 -2.82 -0.80
CA ASP A 44 13.75 -3.51 0.38
C ASP A 44 12.69 -4.48 0.93
N ALA A 45 11.44 -4.04 1.02
CA ALA A 45 10.32 -4.88 1.47
C ALA A 45 10.15 -6.14 0.61
N ILE A 46 10.18 -6.01 -0.72
CA ILE A 46 10.06 -7.15 -1.65
C ILE A 46 11.23 -8.13 -1.47
N MET A 47 12.46 -7.63 -1.33
CA MET A 47 13.63 -8.47 -1.07
C MET A 47 13.47 -9.27 0.23
N ARG A 48 12.97 -8.63 1.29
CA ARG A 48 12.70 -9.28 2.58
C ARG A 48 11.59 -10.31 2.49
N ALA A 49 10.47 -9.99 1.84
CA ALA A 49 9.38 -10.93 1.62
C ALA A 49 9.84 -12.22 0.91
N ARG A 50 10.71 -12.08 -0.11
CA ARG A 50 11.24 -13.25 -0.85
C ARG A 50 12.09 -14.19 0.00
N ARG A 51 12.77 -13.68 1.04
CA ARG A 51 13.55 -14.51 1.99
C ARG A 51 12.73 -14.99 3.19
N LEU A 52 11.46 -14.60 3.30
CA LEU A 52 10.53 -14.97 4.38
C LEU A 52 9.30 -15.69 3.79
N PRO A 53 9.44 -16.93 3.28
CA PRO A 53 8.35 -17.62 2.59
C PRO A 53 7.13 -17.94 3.48
N GLY A 54 7.26 -17.81 4.81
CA GLY A 54 6.16 -17.95 5.76
C GLY A 54 5.38 -16.67 6.04
N LEU A 55 5.84 -15.51 5.54
CA LEU A 55 5.16 -14.23 5.69
C LEU A 55 4.16 -14.04 4.55
N ALA A 56 2.87 -14.00 4.88
CA ALA A 56 1.85 -13.65 3.91
C ALA A 56 1.92 -12.14 3.59
N VAL A 57 1.79 -11.78 2.32
CA VAL A 57 1.92 -10.38 1.87
C VAL A 57 0.67 -9.97 1.09
N GLY A 58 -0.04 -8.96 1.62
CA GLY A 58 -1.16 -8.31 0.97
C GLY A 58 -0.78 -6.97 0.33
N LEU A 59 -1.71 -6.40 -0.43
CA LEU A 59 -1.61 -5.04 -0.96
C LEU A 59 -2.24 -4.05 0.02
N HIS A 60 -1.46 -3.06 0.45
CA HIS A 60 -1.94 -1.91 1.21
C HIS A 60 -2.23 -0.75 0.25
N LEU A 61 -3.49 -0.58 -0.12
CA LEU A 61 -3.89 0.49 -1.03
C LEU A 61 -3.69 1.86 -0.38
N ASP A 62 -2.92 2.73 -1.02
CA ASP A 62 -2.74 4.11 -0.56
C ASP A 62 -3.45 5.08 -1.48
N LEU A 63 -4.35 5.87 -0.91
CA LEU A 63 -5.10 6.92 -1.60
C LEU A 63 -5.01 8.26 -0.85
N VAL A 64 -4.25 8.31 0.25
CA VAL A 64 -4.14 9.43 1.17
C VAL A 64 -2.73 9.44 1.82
N ASP A 65 -1.99 10.53 1.65
CA ASP A 65 -0.63 10.80 2.20
C ASP A 65 0.61 10.38 1.36
N GLY A 66 0.61 9.20 0.74
CA GLY A 66 1.78 8.76 -0.02
C GLY A 66 1.86 9.30 -1.45
N VAL A 67 2.54 8.54 -2.30
CA VAL A 67 2.83 8.90 -3.70
C VAL A 67 2.04 7.94 -4.60
N PRO A 68 1.30 8.44 -5.61
CA PRO A 68 0.65 7.56 -6.56
C PRO A 68 1.67 6.73 -7.34
N VAL A 69 1.23 5.56 -7.79
CA VAL A 69 1.98 4.76 -8.76
C VAL A 69 1.92 5.42 -10.14
N LEU A 70 0.78 5.99 -10.51
CA LEU A 70 0.61 6.69 -11.78
C LEU A 70 1.30 8.06 -11.77
N PRO A 71 1.78 8.53 -12.93
CA PRO A 71 2.35 9.86 -13.04
C PRO A 71 1.29 10.94 -12.78
N ARG A 72 1.72 12.05 -12.19
CA ARG A 72 0.84 13.16 -11.76
C ARG A 72 -0.14 13.65 -12.85
N ASN A 73 0.25 13.62 -14.12
CA ASN A 73 -0.61 14.05 -15.22
C ASN A 73 -1.84 13.16 -15.44
N GLU A 74 -1.79 11.89 -15.03
CA GLU A 74 -2.92 10.96 -15.11
C GLU A 74 -3.84 11.02 -13.88
N VAL A 75 -3.29 11.43 -12.73
CA VAL A 75 -4.00 11.47 -11.43
C VAL A 75 -4.01 12.87 -10.79
N CYS A 76 -4.06 13.91 -11.63
CA CYS A 76 -3.91 15.31 -11.21
C CYS A 76 -4.98 15.80 -10.20
N ASP A 77 -6.16 15.16 -10.16
CA ASP A 77 -7.21 15.47 -9.20
C ASP A 77 -7.05 14.71 -7.86
N LEU A 78 -6.17 13.70 -7.78
CA LEU A 78 -5.87 12.95 -6.57
C LEU A 78 -4.69 13.53 -5.78
N VAL A 79 -3.79 14.24 -6.47
CA VAL A 79 -2.54 14.73 -5.89
C VAL A 79 -2.51 16.23 -5.68
N ARG A 80 -1.69 16.66 -4.71
CA ARG A 80 -1.30 18.06 -4.50
C ARG A 80 -0.24 18.50 -5.51
N GLU A 81 0.20 19.76 -5.40
CA GLU A 81 1.24 20.33 -6.26
C GLU A 81 2.56 19.56 -6.19
N GLU A 82 2.87 18.95 -5.06
CA GLU A 82 4.09 18.15 -4.87
C GLU A 82 3.97 16.74 -5.46
N GLY A 83 2.86 16.39 -6.11
CA GLY A 83 2.63 15.06 -6.70
C GLY A 83 2.29 13.97 -5.69
N ARG A 84 1.92 14.34 -4.45
CA ARG A 84 1.52 13.42 -3.38
C ARG A 84 0.02 13.45 -3.15
N PHE A 85 -0.57 12.35 -2.69
CA PHE A 85 -2.01 12.29 -2.37
C PHE A 85 -2.41 13.33 -1.33
N ASP A 86 -3.66 13.76 -1.38
CA ASP A 86 -4.24 14.62 -0.35
C ASP A 86 -4.13 13.99 1.05
N ARG A 87 -3.71 14.78 2.05
CA ARG A 87 -3.51 14.35 3.43
C ARG A 87 -4.79 14.50 4.24
N ASN A 88 -5.73 15.32 3.76
CA ASN A 88 -7.00 15.53 4.43
C ASN A 88 -8.00 14.47 3.95
N MET A 89 -8.14 13.40 4.73
CA MET A 89 -9.06 12.29 4.42
C MET A 89 -10.51 12.75 4.26
N ALA A 90 -10.99 13.69 5.07
CA ALA A 90 -12.35 14.20 4.96
C ALA A 90 -12.56 14.91 3.61
N ARG A 91 -11.60 15.76 3.20
CA ARG A 91 -11.63 16.43 1.90
C ARG A 91 -11.53 15.43 0.74
N ALA A 92 -10.62 14.46 0.84
CA ALA A 92 -10.44 13.40 -0.15
C ALA A 92 -11.75 12.58 -0.30
N GLY A 93 -12.32 12.10 0.80
CA GLY A 93 -13.57 11.34 0.83
C GLY A 93 -14.75 12.12 0.22
N MET A 94 -14.90 13.41 0.56
CA MET A 94 -15.91 14.27 -0.06
C MET A 94 -15.70 14.38 -1.58
N ARG A 95 -14.46 14.57 -2.04
CA ARG A 95 -14.15 14.62 -3.48
C ARG A 95 -14.45 13.29 -4.17
N PHE A 96 -14.09 12.17 -3.55
CA PHE A 96 -14.37 10.83 -4.06
C PHE A 96 -15.87 10.60 -4.20
N PHE A 97 -16.68 11.05 -3.25
CA PHE A 97 -18.13 10.90 -3.32
C PHE A 97 -18.76 11.79 -4.39
N PHE A 98 -18.47 13.09 -4.38
CA PHE A 98 -19.20 14.08 -5.17
C PHE A 98 -18.67 14.30 -6.59
N LEU A 99 -17.41 13.94 -6.90
CA LEU A 99 -16.78 14.30 -8.17
C LEU A 99 -16.49 13.05 -9.04
N PRO A 100 -17.29 12.78 -10.09
CA PRO A 100 -17.08 11.63 -10.98
C PRO A 100 -15.71 11.57 -11.64
N ARG A 101 -15.11 12.73 -11.96
CA ARG A 101 -13.76 12.83 -12.52
C ARG A 101 -12.68 12.29 -11.57
N VAL A 102 -12.81 12.57 -10.28
CA VAL A 102 -11.90 12.11 -9.23
C VAL A 102 -12.02 10.58 -9.08
N ARG A 103 -13.24 10.05 -9.10
CA ARG A 103 -13.48 8.60 -9.06
C ARG A 103 -12.87 7.84 -10.23
N ARG A 104 -12.87 8.44 -11.44
CA ARG A 104 -12.20 7.82 -12.60
C ARG A 104 -10.70 7.71 -12.38
N GLN A 105 -10.06 8.77 -11.87
CA GLN A 105 -8.64 8.75 -11.52
C GLN A 105 -8.36 7.76 -10.39
N LEU A 106 -9.23 7.69 -9.38
CA LEU A 106 -9.13 6.73 -8.28
C LEU A 106 -9.12 5.29 -8.79
N ALA A 107 -10.02 4.97 -9.72
CA ALA A 107 -10.14 3.62 -10.28
C ALA A 107 -8.90 3.21 -11.10
N ILE A 108 -8.29 4.13 -11.87
CA ILE A 108 -7.07 3.82 -12.61
C ILE A 108 -5.86 3.71 -11.69
N GLU A 109 -5.78 4.52 -10.63
CA GLU A 109 -4.70 4.45 -9.64
C GLU A 109 -4.77 3.16 -8.82
N ILE A 110 -5.96 2.78 -8.33
CA ILE A 110 -6.14 1.49 -7.65
C ILE A 110 -5.69 0.35 -8.57
N ARG A 111 -6.11 0.35 -9.84
CA ARG A 111 -5.65 -0.65 -10.81
C ARG A 111 -4.13 -0.64 -10.96
N ALA A 112 -3.51 0.54 -11.06
CA ALA A 112 -2.06 0.67 -11.16
C ALA A 112 -1.34 0.09 -9.95
N GLN A 113 -1.88 0.25 -8.74
CA GLN A 113 -1.32 -0.37 -7.53
C GLN A 113 -1.43 -1.89 -7.55
N PHE A 114 -2.55 -2.45 -8.02
CA PHE A 114 -2.68 -3.90 -8.24
C PHE A 114 -1.66 -4.41 -9.27
N GLU A 115 -1.48 -3.71 -10.39
CA GLU A 115 -0.50 -4.10 -11.42
C GLU A 115 0.94 -3.99 -10.90
N ALA A 116 1.25 -2.94 -10.13
CA ALA A 116 2.55 -2.79 -9.47
C ALA A 116 2.80 -3.91 -8.47
N PHE A 117 1.80 -4.28 -7.66
CA PHE A 117 1.91 -5.44 -6.76
C PHE A 117 2.16 -6.72 -7.55
N ARG A 118 1.39 -6.96 -8.61
CA ARG A 118 1.55 -8.14 -9.47
C ARG A 118 2.95 -8.22 -10.07
N ALA A 119 3.53 -7.09 -10.48
CA ALA A 119 4.87 -7.01 -11.04
C ALA A 119 5.99 -7.38 -10.04
N THR A 120 5.72 -7.34 -8.73
CA THR A 120 6.68 -7.80 -7.72
C THR A 120 6.93 -9.31 -7.78
N GLY A 121 5.99 -10.08 -8.35
CA GLY A 121 6.00 -11.54 -8.35
C GLY A 121 5.61 -12.18 -7.02
N LEU A 122 5.23 -11.39 -6.00
CA LEU A 122 4.69 -11.91 -4.75
C LEU A 122 3.25 -12.40 -4.96
N ARG A 123 2.87 -13.46 -4.24
CA ARG A 123 1.48 -13.94 -4.23
C ARG A 123 0.64 -12.99 -3.38
N LEU A 124 -0.43 -12.44 -3.95
CA LEU A 124 -1.37 -11.61 -3.23
C LEU A 124 -2.16 -12.45 -2.22
N ASP A 125 -2.02 -12.14 -0.94
CA ASP A 125 -2.74 -12.80 0.15
C ASP A 125 -4.08 -12.12 0.48
N HIS A 126 -4.04 -10.80 0.67
CA HIS A 126 -5.20 -9.97 1.02
C HIS A 126 -5.05 -8.55 0.46
N VAL A 127 -6.09 -7.74 0.65
CA VAL A 127 -6.09 -6.32 0.31
C VAL A 127 -6.74 -5.54 1.45
N ASN A 128 -6.08 -4.48 1.88
CA ASN A 128 -6.64 -3.47 2.78
C ASN A 128 -6.22 -2.07 2.28
N ALA A 129 -6.49 -1.02 3.07
CA ALA A 129 -6.21 0.36 2.69
C ALA A 129 -5.49 1.12 3.81
N HIS A 130 -4.58 2.01 3.43
CA HIS A 130 -3.91 2.95 4.31
C HIS A 130 -4.89 4.05 4.72
N LYS A 131 -5.25 4.03 6.01
CA LYS A 131 -6.16 4.98 6.70
C LYS A 131 -7.62 4.94 6.25
#